data_AF-A0A821UKF9-F1
#
_entry.id   AF-A0A821UKF9-F1
#
_cell.length_a   1.000
_cell.length_b   1.000
_cell.length_c   1.000
_cell.angle_alpha   90.00
_cell.angle_beta   90.00
_cell.angle_gamma   90.00
#
_symmetry.space_group_name_H-M   'P 1'
#
loop_
_entity.id
_entity.type
_entity.pdbx_description
1 polymer ?
#
loop_
_entity_poly.entity_id
_entity_poly.type
_entity_poly.pdbx_seq_one_letter_code
_entity_poly.pdbx_strand_id
1 'polypeptide(L)'
;MSRWGEEKTLKFVILYRNNECLWNPRSPQYKYNVSRNNAYQDLISNMDDPTLTLKTIKTKIKNLRSAYHTELKKIESSKRSGSGTATVYNPSATWFHELHAFLRDSGEYREPISMEVTNMATNKKEREIEEMLRMLENGELSEDET
;
A
#
# COMPACT_ATOMS: atom_id res chain seq x y z
N MET A 1 -0.69 -3.13 -14.39
CA MET A 1 0.44 -2.20 -14.22
C MET A 1 1.64 -2.82 -14.94
N SER A 2 2.36 -2.04 -15.75
CA SER A 2 3.55 -2.54 -16.46
C SER A 2 4.63 -2.98 -15.45
N ARG A 3 5.34 -4.07 -15.75
CA ARG A 3 6.37 -4.64 -14.87
C ARG A 3 7.58 -3.71 -14.84
N TRP A 4 7.87 -3.12 -13.68
CA TRP A 4 9.09 -2.32 -13.50
C TRP A 4 10.30 -3.25 -13.34
N GLY A 5 11.43 -2.87 -13.92
CA GLY A 5 12.72 -3.54 -13.67
C GLY A 5 13.16 -3.42 -12.21
N GLU A 6 14.17 -4.21 -11.84
CA GLU A 6 14.71 -4.23 -10.48
C GLU A 6 15.29 -2.87 -10.08
N GLU A 7 16.16 -2.29 -10.91
CA GLU A 7 16.76 -0.97 -10.67
C GLU A 7 15.72 0.13 -10.46
N LYS A 8 14.72 0.22 -11.34
CA LYS A 8 13.62 1.18 -11.23
C LYS A 8 12.80 0.95 -9.96
N THR A 9 12.58 -0.31 -9.59
CA THR A 9 11.84 -0.65 -8.36
C THR A 9 12.66 -0.29 -7.12
N LEU A 10 13.98 -0.51 -7.14
CA LEU A 10 14.88 -0.16 -6.06
C LEU A 10 14.94 1.36 -5.85
N LYS A 11 15.14 2.14 -6.93
CA LYS A 11 15.09 3.62 -6.90
C LYS A 11 13.79 4.11 -6.26
N PHE A 12 12.66 3.52 -6.68
CA PHE A 12 11.37 3.86 -6.11
C PHE A 12 11.25 3.56 -4.62
N VAL A 13 11.75 2.40 -4.17
CA VAL A 13 11.70 2.03 -2.75
C VAL A 13 12.54 2.97 -1.90
N ILE A 14 13.71 3.41 -2.39
CA ILE A 14 14.56 4.39 -1.71
C ILE A 14 13.82 5.73 -1.55
N LEU A 15 13.18 6.23 -2.62
CA LEU A 15 12.38 7.45 -2.55
C LEU A 15 11.16 7.30 -1.61
N TYR A 16 10.51 6.13 -1.64
CA TYR A 16 9.38 5.82 -0.77
C TYR A 16 9.78 5.81 0.70
N ARG A 17 10.95 5.25 1.04
CA ARG A 17 11.50 5.26 2.40
C ARG A 17 11.62 6.67 2.97
N ASN A 18 12.07 7.63 2.16
CA ASN A 18 12.26 9.02 2.59
C ASN A 18 10.94 9.77 2.88
N ASN A 19 9.81 9.23 2.41
CA ASN A 19 8.50 9.84 2.54
C ASN A 19 7.69 9.18 3.68
N GLU A 20 8.11 9.41 4.94
CA GLU A 20 7.53 8.78 6.14
C GLU A 20 6.00 8.91 6.27
N CYS A 21 5.44 10.03 5.83
CA CYS A 21 3.99 10.26 5.85
C CYS A 21 3.19 9.25 5.02
N LEU A 22 3.85 8.44 4.18
CA LEU A 22 3.22 7.41 3.36
C LEU A 22 3.27 6.00 3.98
N TRP A 23 4.08 5.77 5.02
CA TRP A 23 4.31 4.42 5.54
C TRP A 23 4.47 4.32 7.06
N ASN A 24 4.80 5.42 7.74
CA ASN A 24 5.03 5.44 9.18
C ASN A 24 3.79 5.98 9.91
N PRO A 25 2.97 5.13 10.57
CA PRO A 25 1.80 5.60 11.32
C PRO A 25 2.15 6.48 12.52
N ARG A 26 3.42 6.45 12.97
CA ARG A 26 3.93 7.29 14.06
C ARG A 26 4.37 8.67 13.57
N SER A 27 4.51 8.86 12.25
CA SER A 27 4.79 10.19 11.69
C SER A 27 3.59 11.10 11.94
N PRO A 28 3.79 12.31 12.51
CA PRO A 28 2.71 13.28 12.66
C PRO A 28 2.02 13.61 11.33
N GLN A 29 2.76 13.52 10.23
CA GLN A 29 2.31 13.85 8.88
C GLN A 29 1.48 12.72 8.23
N TYR A 30 1.46 11.52 8.80
CA TYR A 30 0.74 10.36 8.25
C TYR A 30 -0.78 10.61 8.10
N LYS A 31 -1.36 11.37 9.04
CA LYS A 31 -2.80 11.66 9.06
C LYS A 31 -3.21 12.78 8.10
N TYR A 32 -2.27 13.62 7.65
CA TYR A 32 -2.58 14.79 6.84
C TYR A 32 -2.59 14.46 5.34
N ASN A 33 -3.76 14.63 4.72
CA ASN A 33 -3.95 14.36 3.28
C ASN A 33 -2.99 15.19 2.41
N VAL A 34 -2.83 16.47 2.73
CA VAL A 34 -1.92 17.40 2.02
C VAL A 34 -0.48 16.87 2.02
N SER A 35 0.03 16.46 3.19
CA SER A 35 1.39 15.91 3.30
C SER A 35 1.59 14.65 2.47
N ARG A 36 0.59 13.75 2.44
CA ARG A 36 0.66 12.53 1.60
C ARG A 36 0.59 12.84 0.11
N ASN A 37 -0.25 13.78 -0.31
CA ASN A 37 -0.33 14.18 -1.71
C ASN A 37 0.99 14.81 -2.17
N ASN A 38 1.60 15.67 -1.37
CA ASN A 38 2.90 16.25 -1.68
C ASN A 38 3.98 15.16 -1.80
N ALA A 39 3.99 14.19 -0.88
CA ALA A 39 4.89 13.05 -0.96
C ALA A 39 4.67 12.19 -2.22
N TYR A 40 3.42 11.95 -2.63
CA TYR A 40 3.18 11.26 -3.90
C TYR A 40 3.69 12.04 -5.11
N GLN A 41 3.55 13.37 -5.11
CA GLN A 41 4.08 14.22 -6.19
C GLN A 41 5.60 14.18 -6.21
N ASP A 42 6.24 14.25 -5.04
CA ASP A 42 7.68 14.10 -4.89
C ASP A 42 8.19 12.76 -5.48
N LEU A 43 7.48 11.65 -5.21
CA LEU A 43 7.80 10.36 -5.83
C LEU A 43 7.69 10.39 -7.37
N ILE A 44 6.74 11.11 -7.94
CA ILE A 44 6.58 11.23 -9.42
C ILE A 44 7.74 12.02 -9.99
N SER A 45 8.01 13.19 -9.42
CA SER A 45 9.05 14.12 -9.89
C SER A 45 10.45 13.51 -9.87
N ASN A 46 10.76 12.64 -8.91
CA ASN A 46 12.10 12.04 -8.76
C ASN A 46 12.31 10.74 -9.56
N MET A 47 11.29 10.21 -10.25
CA MET A 47 11.37 8.92 -10.96
C MET A 47 11.82 9.04 -12.42
N ASP A 48 12.08 10.25 -12.93
CA ASP A 48 12.51 10.54 -14.31
C ASP A 48 11.64 9.85 -15.38
N ASP A 49 10.35 9.68 -15.10
CA ASP A 49 9.42 8.99 -15.99
C ASP A 49 8.12 9.81 -16.13
N PRO A 50 7.90 10.44 -17.31
CA PRO A 50 6.75 11.30 -17.55
C PRO A 50 5.42 10.52 -17.65
N THR A 51 5.47 9.18 -17.75
CA THR A 51 4.25 8.34 -17.80
C THR A 51 3.68 8.07 -16.41
N LEU A 52 4.40 8.43 -15.34
CA LEU A 52 3.95 8.21 -13.97
C LEU A 52 2.86 9.19 -13.58
N THR A 53 1.80 8.63 -13.01
CA THR A 53 0.67 9.37 -12.47
C THR A 53 0.49 9.04 -11.00
N LEU A 54 -0.28 9.87 -10.28
CA LEU A 54 -0.67 9.61 -8.90
C LEU A 54 -1.30 8.21 -8.73
N LYS A 55 -2.13 7.79 -9.70
CA LYS A 55 -2.74 6.46 -9.73
C LYS A 55 -1.68 5.37 -9.84
N THR A 56 -0.68 5.53 -10.71
CA THR A 56 0.42 4.57 -10.88
C THR A 56 1.23 4.42 -9.60
N ILE A 57 1.61 5.53 -8.94
CA ILE A 57 2.38 5.52 -7.69
C ILE A 57 1.62 4.82 -6.56
N LYS A 58 0.36 5.21 -6.31
CA LYS A 58 -0.47 4.59 -5.28
C LYS A 58 -0.63 3.08 -5.50
N THR A 59 -0.88 2.69 -6.74
CA THR A 59 -0.98 1.27 -7.11
C THR A 59 0.36 0.56 -6.92
N LYS A 60 1.49 1.22 -7.21
CA LYS A 60 2.84 0.61 -7.07
C LYS A 60 3.16 0.34 -5.60
N ILE A 61 2.84 1.29 -4.72
CA ILE A 61 2.98 1.13 -3.26
C ILE A 61 2.11 -0.04 -2.80
N LYS A 62 0.83 -0.09 -3.17
CA LYS A 62 -0.07 -1.20 -2.83
C LYS A 62 0.53 -2.55 -3.24
N ASN A 63 0.98 -2.67 -4.49
CA ASN A 63 1.54 -3.90 -5.02
C ASN A 63 2.85 -4.30 -4.34
N LEU A 64 3.75 -3.35 -4.07
CA LEU A 64 5.01 -3.60 -3.35
C LEU A 64 4.76 -4.13 -1.94
N ARG A 65 3.79 -3.56 -1.24
CA ARG A 65 3.40 -4.04 0.08
C ARG A 65 2.83 -5.44 0.00
N SER A 66 1.95 -5.74 -0.94
CA SER A 66 1.43 -7.10 -1.14
C SER A 66 2.55 -8.12 -1.44
N ALA A 67 3.51 -7.74 -2.28
CA ALA A 67 4.68 -8.57 -2.58
C ALA A 67 5.55 -8.78 -1.34
N TYR A 68 5.85 -7.72 -0.58
CA TYR A 68 6.59 -7.78 0.67
C TYR A 68 5.96 -8.75 1.69
N HIS A 69 4.64 -8.70 1.89
CA HIS A 69 3.96 -9.65 2.79
C HIS A 69 4.02 -11.09 2.28
N THR A 70 3.95 -11.28 0.95
CA THR A 70 4.11 -12.61 0.35
C THR A 70 5.51 -13.16 0.61
N GLU A 71 6.55 -12.32 0.49
CA GLU A 71 7.92 -12.70 0.82
C GLU A 71 8.08 -13.04 2.31
N LEU A 72 7.51 -12.24 3.22
CA LEU A 72 7.49 -12.56 4.65
C LEU A 72 6.83 -13.91 4.96
N LYS A 73 5.73 -14.24 4.28
CA LYS A 73 5.07 -15.54 4.42
C LYS A 73 5.96 -16.69 3.98
N LYS A 74 6.71 -16.55 2.88
CA LYS A 74 7.67 -17.58 2.42
C LYS A 74 8.79 -17.78 3.44
N ILE A 75 9.34 -16.69 3.97
CA ILE A 75 10.37 -16.75 5.03
C ILE A 75 9.82 -17.52 6.23
N GLU A 76 8.62 -17.17 6.70
CA GLU A 76 8.01 -17.80 7.87
C GLU A 76 7.67 -19.29 7.64
N SER A 77 7.09 -19.62 6.49
CA SER A 77 6.82 -21.03 6.11
C SER A 77 8.10 -21.85 6.06
N SER A 78 9.21 -21.31 5.54
CA SER A 78 10.49 -22.02 5.48
C SER A 78 11.06 -22.34 6.86
N LYS A 79 10.82 -21.49 7.86
CA LYS A 79 11.23 -21.75 9.26
C LYS A 79 10.42 -22.85 9.92
N ARG A 80 9.11 -22.94 9.61
CA ARG A 80 8.19 -23.91 10.21
C ARG A 80 8.37 -25.33 9.68
N SER A 81 8.85 -25.48 8.44
CA SER A 81 8.96 -26.79 7.78
C SER A 81 10.04 -27.72 8.33
N GLY A 82 10.85 -27.30 9.32
CA GLY A 82 11.35 -28.13 10.44
C GLY A 82 12.05 -29.48 10.17
N SER A 83 12.34 -29.85 8.93
CA SER A 83 13.09 -31.06 8.60
C SER A 83 14.57 -30.67 8.48
N GLY A 84 15.41 -31.32 9.29
CA GLY A 84 16.76 -30.93 9.75
C GLY A 84 17.86 -30.60 8.73
N THR A 85 17.53 -30.22 7.49
CA THR A 85 18.47 -29.81 6.43
C THR A 85 18.01 -28.58 5.63
N ALA A 86 16.85 -27.99 5.93
CA ALA A 86 16.28 -26.91 5.11
C ALA A 86 16.93 -25.54 5.39
N THR A 87 17.62 -25.00 4.40
CA THR A 87 18.06 -23.60 4.37
C THR A 87 16.86 -22.66 4.47
N VAL A 88 16.87 -21.72 5.42
CA VAL A 88 15.83 -20.69 5.54
C VAL A 88 15.74 -19.91 4.22
N TYR A 89 14.51 -19.72 3.73
CA TYR A 89 14.28 -18.94 2.52
C TYR A 89 14.78 -17.51 2.70
N ASN A 90 15.62 -17.05 1.77
CA ASN A 90 16.11 -15.68 1.72
C ASN A 90 15.68 -15.05 0.38
N PRO A 91 14.85 -13.99 0.39
CA PRO A 91 14.52 -13.25 -0.83
C PRO A 91 15.79 -12.70 -1.49
N SER A 92 15.96 -12.93 -2.80
CA SER A 92 17.10 -12.40 -3.57
C SER A 92 16.89 -10.97 -4.07
N ALA A 93 15.66 -10.47 -3.99
CA ALA A 93 15.29 -9.19 -4.56
C ALA A 93 15.79 -8.02 -3.69
N THR A 94 16.61 -7.14 -4.26
CA THR A 94 17.21 -6.00 -3.53
C THR A 94 16.16 -5.07 -2.89
N TRP A 95 15.06 -4.80 -3.60
CA TRP A 95 13.95 -3.99 -3.10
C TRP A 95 13.31 -4.55 -1.83
N PHE A 96 13.39 -5.87 -1.59
CA PHE A 96 12.83 -6.48 -0.39
C PHE A 96 13.62 -6.03 0.85
N HIS A 97 14.95 -6.09 0.79
CA HIS A 97 15.80 -5.69 1.91
C HIS A 97 15.62 -4.22 2.26
N GLU A 98 15.53 -3.36 1.25
CA GLU A 98 15.25 -1.94 1.44
C GLU A 98 13.88 -1.69 2.08
N LEU A 99 12.81 -2.36 1.62
CA LEU A 99 11.49 -2.26 2.27
C LEU A 99 11.53 -2.79 3.71
N HIS A 100 12.20 -3.92 3.93
CA HIS A 100 12.28 -4.55 5.23
C HIS A 100 12.96 -3.65 6.27
N ALA A 101 13.97 -2.87 5.86
CA ALA A 101 14.74 -1.99 6.73
C ALA A 101 13.92 -0.90 7.43
N PHE A 102 12.77 -0.50 6.89
CA PHE A 102 11.92 0.54 7.50
C PHE A 102 10.48 0.10 7.79
N LEU A 103 9.96 -0.90 7.07
CA LEU A 103 8.59 -1.41 7.31
C LEU A 103 8.48 -2.40 8.46
N ARG A 104 9.57 -3.04 8.88
CA ARG A 104 9.55 -4.01 9.99
C ARG A 104 9.05 -3.36 11.29
N ASP A 105 9.53 -2.16 11.59
CA ASP A 105 9.30 -1.50 12.89
C ASP A 105 8.10 -0.54 12.86
N SER A 106 7.55 -0.22 11.67
CA SER A 106 6.44 0.73 11.51
C SER A 106 5.10 0.23 12.07
N GLY A 107 5.03 -1.03 12.52
CA GLY A 107 3.79 -1.65 13.01
C GLY A 107 2.80 -1.98 11.90
N GLU A 108 3.22 -1.86 10.64
CA GLU A 108 2.40 -2.26 9.48
C GLU A 108 2.33 -3.77 9.26
N TYR A 109 3.13 -4.55 9.99
CA TYR A 109 2.88 -5.97 10.13
C TYR A 109 1.67 -6.18 11.05
N ARG A 110 0.49 -5.98 10.48
CA ARG A 110 -0.71 -6.72 10.87
C ARG A 110 -0.80 -7.88 9.89
N GLU A 111 -1.05 -9.10 10.37
CA GLU A 111 -1.39 -10.19 9.45
C GLU A 111 -2.41 -9.67 8.43
N PRO A 112 -2.18 -9.85 7.12
CA PRO A 112 -3.10 -9.36 6.13
C PRO A 112 -4.42 -10.11 6.33
N ILE A 113 -5.44 -9.40 6.81
CA ILE A 113 -6.83 -9.81 6.62
C ILE A 113 -6.97 -10.06 5.12
N SER A 114 -7.51 -11.23 4.74
CA SER A 114 -7.71 -11.65 3.34
C SER A 114 -8.07 -10.46 2.44
N MET A 115 -7.47 -10.39 1.25
CA MET A 115 -7.72 -9.33 0.26
C MET A 115 -9.22 -9.21 -0.10
N GLU A 116 -10.02 -10.26 0.13
CA GLU A 116 -11.49 -10.22 0.04
C GLU A 116 -12.13 -9.19 0.98
N VAL A 117 -11.63 -9.03 2.21
CA VAL A 117 -12.24 -8.13 3.21
C VAL A 117 -12.02 -6.66 2.84
N THR A 118 -10.88 -6.35 2.22
CA THR A 118 -10.59 -4.97 1.78
C THR A 118 -11.48 -4.57 0.61
N ASN A 119 -11.72 -5.48 -0.33
CA ASN A 119 -12.65 -5.27 -1.44
C ASN A 119 -14.10 -5.17 -0.96
N MET A 120 -14.50 -5.95 0.06
CA MET A 120 -15.82 -5.81 0.69
C MET A 120 -16.02 -4.44 1.35
N ALA A 121 -15.00 -3.92 2.04
CA ALA A 121 -15.08 -2.62 2.71
C ALA A 121 -15.18 -1.45 1.71
N THR A 122 -14.45 -1.51 0.59
CA THR A 122 -14.56 -0.52 -0.49
C THR A 122 -15.91 -0.62 -1.19
N ASN A 123 -16.37 -1.82 -1.51
CA ASN A 123 -17.67 -2.05 -2.16
C ASN A 123 -18.86 -1.69 -1.25
N LYS A 124 -18.68 -1.70 0.08
CA LYS A 124 -19.70 -1.22 1.01
C LYS A 124 -19.84 0.30 0.95
N LYS A 125 -18.71 1.01 0.95
CA LYS A 125 -18.69 2.48 0.95
C LYS A 125 -19.14 3.07 -0.39
N GLU A 126 -18.84 2.41 -1.50
CA GLU A 126 -19.33 2.81 -2.83
C GLU A 126 -20.86 2.60 -2.96
N ARG A 127 -21.40 1.50 -2.41
CA ARG A 127 -22.85 1.28 -2.38
C ARG A 127 -23.60 2.32 -1.54
N GLU A 128 -23.05 2.70 -0.38
CA GLU A 128 -23.63 3.76 0.45
C GLU A 128 -23.67 5.11 -0.28
N ILE A 129 -22.63 5.44 -1.06
CA ILE A 129 -22.58 6.67 -1.86
C ILE A 129 -23.55 6.62 -3.04
N GLU A 130 -23.64 5.49 -3.74
CA GLU A 130 -24.60 5.30 -4.84
C GLU A 130 -26.05 5.38 -4.35
N GLU A 131 -26.33 4.81 -3.17
CA GLU A 131 -27.65 4.87 -2.54
C GLU A 131 -28.01 6.30 -2.13
N MET A 132 -27.07 7.05 -1.55
CA MET A 132 -27.28 8.48 -1.24
C MET A 132 -27.51 9.34 -2.48
N LEU A 133 -26.77 9.12 -3.57
CA LEU A 133 -26.96 9.86 -4.83
C LEU A 133 -28.31 9.54 -5.46
N ARG A 134 -28.73 8.27 -5.42
CA ARG A 134 -30.04 7.84 -5.90
C ARG A 134 -31.19 8.43 -5.09
N MET A 135 -31.02 8.60 -3.77
CA MET A 135 -32.00 9.29 -2.92
C MET A 135 -32.13 10.78 -3.25
N LEU A 136 -31.01 11.45 -3.54
CA LEU A 136 -31.00 12.86 -3.96
C LEU A 136 -31.63 13.06 -5.35
N GLU A 137 -31.41 12.13 -6.28
CA GLU A 137 -31.96 12.20 -7.65
C GLU A 137 -33.48 11.95 -7.70
N ASN A 138 -34.02 11.17 -6.76
CA ASN A 138 -35.46 10.90 -6.66
C ASN A 138 -36.22 11.89 -5.74
N GLY A 139 -35.53 12.88 -5.16
CA GLY A 139 -36.17 13.95 -4.39
C GLY A 139 -36.79 13.52 -3.04
N GLU A 140 -36.38 12.40 -2.46
CA GLU A 140 -36.87 11.92 -1.16
C GLU A 140 -35.95 12.34 0.01
N LEU A 141 -35.63 13.62 0.10
CA LEU A 141 -35.15 14.20 1.36
C LEU A 141 -36.25 15.11 1.91
N SER A 142 -37.18 14.52 2.67
CA SER A 142 -38.05 15.31 3.54
C SER A 142 -37.19 15.90 4.65
N GLU A 143 -36.86 17.18 4.52
CA GLU A 143 -36.74 18.05 5.68
C GLU A 143 -38.13 18.11 6.31
N ASP A 144 -38.37 17.29 7.33
CA ASP A 144 -39.37 17.65 8.33
C ASP A 144 -38.66 17.93 9.63
N GLU A 145 -38.59 19.23 9.91
CA GLU A 145 -38.33 19.83 11.20
C GLU A 145 -39.28 19.23 12.25
N THR A 146 -38.75 18.72 13.35
CA THR A 146 -38.92 19.33 14.68
C THR A 146 -37.93 18.76 15.69
#